data_AF-A0A925NU68-F1
#
_entry.id   AF-A0A925NU68-F1
#
_cell.length_a   1.000
_cell.length_b   1.000
_cell.length_c   1.000
_cell.angle_alpha   90.00
_cell.angle_beta   90.00
_cell.angle_gamma   90.00
#
_symmetry.space_group_name_H-M   'P 1'
#
loop_
_entity.id
_entity.type
_entity.pdbx_description
1 polymer ?
#
loop_
_entity_poly.entity_id
_entity_poly.type
_entity_poly.pdbx_seq_one_letter_code
_entity_poly.pdbx_strand_id
1 'polypeptide(L)'
;MPVRWGEDLSPAKVESWFLYIRDQGAAVVSCSWSAAARNFPLSTRISDAIRDCARDGRAGLGTVICFAAGNENRDINDGANNSVNGFAIHPDVIAVAASTSMDEKANYSNHGAEIWICAPSSGAGGRGILTADVRGAVDTPRGRFALGYDSSDFTAEFGGTSSSTPLVAGICGLLLSLRPQTTAREIKQLLKHTARKIGPSEDYDANQHSRNFGYGCVDALAASHMIMDFEEPAPAIGILPSWGGEGHHTTNGKAVAALPPELADLYQPWLDRIVKESMAADHAKNTDRTERPRHFLNADWYGAPPFSNLPEDYTEAVKKFGEATLLKHGVLPWTISKRYEELVRAFKARNLDAILHHSAWLGHYVGDCHVPLHTTLNHDGQLTRQKGLHSYFESMVLEFIEPQEIQPIQGQRLKKPILTMAFEWIRESHGLIPKILAADLELRRGPTRRRDKQAFAARMKPLAIDRLSKGATRLASAWYSAWFVAGRPQIDENSQSRDYQDFSPTTADSMPDPESVSSTHSRQHSSKGSPTEGTGQKTSPLES
;
A
#
# COMPACT_ATOMS: atom_id res chain seq x y z
N MET A 1 11.65 -21.87 -12.97
CA MET A 1 10.73 -21.95 -14.10
C MET A 1 11.29 -21.09 -15.25
N PRO A 2 11.59 -21.66 -16.42
CA PRO A 2 12.14 -20.88 -17.52
C PRO A 2 11.01 -20.11 -18.22
N VAL A 3 11.14 -18.78 -18.31
CA VAL A 3 10.39 -17.98 -19.29
C VAL A 3 11.06 -18.22 -20.64
N ARG A 4 10.30 -18.40 -21.73
CA ARG A 4 10.86 -18.45 -23.10
C ARG A 4 10.69 -17.10 -23.78
N TRP A 5 11.80 -16.52 -24.25
CA TRP A 5 11.87 -15.13 -24.67
C TRP A 5 11.89 -15.08 -26.20
N GLY A 6 11.27 -14.05 -26.78
CA GLY A 6 11.31 -13.78 -28.22
C GLY A 6 12.40 -12.76 -28.55
N GLU A 7 12.69 -12.57 -29.84
CA GLU A 7 13.76 -11.65 -30.30
C GLU A 7 13.39 -10.16 -30.20
N ASP A 8 12.11 -9.81 -29.96
CA ASP A 8 11.61 -8.44 -29.92
C ASP A 8 11.02 -8.04 -28.55
N LEU A 9 11.39 -6.84 -28.09
CA LEU A 9 10.87 -6.22 -26.86
C LEU A 9 9.56 -5.45 -27.10
N SER A 10 8.64 -6.01 -27.89
CA SER A 10 7.34 -5.36 -28.11
C SER A 10 6.54 -5.30 -26.80
N PRO A 11 5.79 -4.20 -26.53
CA PRO A 11 5.10 -4.03 -25.25
C PRO A 11 4.20 -5.19 -24.85
N ALA A 12 3.49 -5.80 -25.80
CA ALA A 12 2.61 -6.94 -25.55
C ALA A 12 3.39 -8.20 -25.12
N LYS A 13 4.56 -8.48 -25.72
CA LYS A 13 5.37 -9.63 -25.35
C LYS A 13 5.99 -9.46 -23.97
N VAL A 14 6.58 -8.29 -23.72
CA VAL A 14 7.18 -8.00 -22.40
C VAL A 14 6.13 -8.07 -21.29
N GLU A 15 4.94 -7.50 -21.51
CA GLU A 15 3.80 -7.65 -20.58
C GLU A 15 3.49 -9.13 -20.33
N SER A 16 3.33 -9.94 -21.39
CA SER A 16 3.01 -11.36 -21.25
C SER A 16 4.04 -12.14 -20.44
N TRP A 17 5.33 -11.77 -20.50
CA TRP A 17 6.38 -12.40 -19.69
C TRP A 17 6.21 -12.11 -18.21
N PHE A 18 5.98 -10.84 -17.84
CA PHE A 18 5.80 -10.46 -16.43
C PHE A 18 4.49 -10.98 -15.85
N LEU A 19 3.40 -11.00 -16.63
CA LEU A 19 2.15 -11.64 -16.22
C LEU A 19 2.35 -13.14 -16.01
N TYR A 20 3.04 -13.83 -16.92
CA TYR A 20 3.35 -15.25 -16.76
C TYR A 20 4.18 -15.51 -15.49
N ILE A 21 5.24 -14.74 -15.27
CA ILE A 21 6.07 -14.82 -14.06
C ILE A 21 5.21 -14.71 -12.79
N ARG A 22 4.33 -13.69 -12.75
CA ARG A 22 3.43 -13.44 -11.63
C ARG A 22 2.48 -14.62 -11.40
N ASP A 23 1.78 -15.03 -12.45
CA ASP A 23 0.73 -16.05 -12.38
C ASP A 23 1.28 -17.44 -12.01
N GLN A 24 2.55 -17.66 -12.33
CA GLN A 24 3.28 -18.86 -11.97
C GLN A 24 3.90 -18.83 -10.56
N GLY A 25 3.73 -17.72 -9.83
CA GLY A 25 4.17 -17.60 -8.44
C GLY A 25 5.69 -17.56 -8.26
N ALA A 26 6.43 -17.03 -9.23
CA ALA A 26 7.88 -16.86 -9.09
C ALA A 26 8.21 -16.00 -7.85
N ALA A 27 9.11 -16.46 -6.99
CA ALA A 27 9.50 -15.71 -5.80
C ALA A 27 10.49 -14.57 -6.12
N VAL A 28 11.46 -14.89 -6.98
CA VAL A 28 12.53 -14.01 -7.42
C VAL A 28 12.76 -14.19 -8.92
N VAL A 29 13.04 -13.10 -9.61
CA VAL A 29 13.38 -13.07 -11.04
C VAL A 29 14.73 -12.38 -11.22
N SER A 30 15.60 -13.00 -12.02
CA SER A 30 16.90 -12.45 -12.40
C SER A 30 16.90 -12.15 -13.89
N CYS A 31 17.11 -10.88 -14.26
CA CYS A 31 17.11 -10.42 -15.63
C CYS A 31 18.40 -9.65 -15.93
N SER A 32 18.99 -9.89 -17.11
CA SER A 32 20.17 -9.14 -17.57
C SER A 32 20.09 -8.74 -19.04
N TRP A 33 18.88 -8.76 -19.60
CA TRP A 33 18.60 -8.32 -20.95
C TRP A 33 18.18 -6.83 -20.93
N SER A 34 18.35 -6.16 -22.07
CA SER A 34 17.96 -4.78 -22.26
C SER A 34 17.67 -4.53 -23.74
N ALA A 35 17.09 -3.37 -24.06
CA ALA A 35 16.98 -2.95 -25.45
C ALA A 35 18.37 -2.58 -26.00
N ALA A 36 18.59 -2.90 -27.28
CA ALA A 36 19.81 -2.46 -27.99
C ALA A 36 19.90 -0.91 -28.09
N ALA A 37 18.76 -0.22 -28.02
CA ALA A 37 18.70 1.24 -28.02
C ALA A 37 19.26 1.82 -26.71
N ARG A 38 20.17 2.80 -26.83
CA ARG A 38 20.75 3.53 -25.69
C ARG A 38 19.68 4.23 -24.82
N ASN A 39 18.64 4.75 -25.45
CA ASN A 39 17.48 5.37 -24.81
C ASN A 39 16.26 4.48 -25.01
N PHE A 40 15.86 3.76 -23.97
CA PHE A 40 14.69 2.90 -23.99
C PHE A 40 13.84 3.15 -22.73
N PRO A 41 12.99 4.19 -22.74
CA PRO A 41 12.01 4.38 -21.68
C PRO A 41 10.90 3.34 -21.84
N LEU A 42 10.40 2.81 -20.73
CA LEU A 42 9.30 1.87 -20.77
C LEU A 42 8.00 2.56 -21.16
N SER A 43 7.21 1.91 -22.02
CA SER A 43 5.81 2.27 -22.19
C SER A 43 5.04 2.03 -20.88
N THR A 44 3.94 2.75 -20.67
CA THR A 44 3.04 2.54 -19.52
C THR A 44 2.65 1.07 -19.36
N ARG A 45 2.36 0.38 -20.47
CA ARG A 45 2.02 -1.05 -20.48
C ARG A 45 3.11 -1.95 -19.88
N ILE A 46 4.37 -1.74 -20.28
CA ILE A 46 5.49 -2.52 -19.74
C ILE A 46 5.73 -2.14 -18.27
N SER A 47 5.67 -0.84 -17.96
CA SER A 47 5.86 -0.35 -16.60
C SER A 47 4.82 -0.91 -15.63
N ASP A 48 3.55 -0.95 -16.03
CA ASP A 48 2.47 -1.51 -15.21
C ASP A 48 2.62 -3.03 -15.07
N ALA A 49 2.99 -3.76 -16.12
CA ALA A 49 3.22 -5.22 -16.01
C ALA A 49 4.34 -5.58 -15.02
N ILE A 50 5.43 -4.80 -14.99
CA ILE A 50 6.51 -4.97 -14.00
C ILE A 50 6.00 -4.64 -12.61
N ARG A 51 5.22 -3.55 -12.46
CA ARG A 51 4.60 -3.17 -11.18
C ARG A 51 3.69 -4.26 -10.65
N ASP A 52 2.77 -4.77 -11.47
CA ASP A 52 1.82 -5.82 -11.10
C ASP A 52 2.57 -7.10 -10.70
N CYS A 53 3.63 -7.47 -11.43
CA CYS A 53 4.46 -8.61 -11.04
C CYS A 53 5.18 -8.39 -9.70
N ALA A 54 5.71 -7.19 -9.49
CA ALA A 54 6.47 -6.83 -8.29
C ALA A 54 5.61 -6.56 -7.05
N ARG A 55 4.30 -6.33 -7.21
CA ARG A 55 3.38 -6.01 -6.12
C ARG A 55 2.32 -7.08 -5.88
N ASP A 56 1.77 -7.65 -6.95
CA ASP A 56 0.66 -8.61 -6.84
C ASP A 56 1.14 -10.07 -6.90
N GLY A 57 2.37 -10.30 -7.36
CA GLY A 57 3.00 -11.64 -7.35
C GLY A 57 3.04 -12.24 -5.95
N ARG A 58 3.17 -13.57 -5.85
CA ARG A 58 3.18 -14.30 -4.57
C ARG A 58 2.00 -13.92 -3.65
N ALA A 59 0.79 -13.90 -4.21
CA ALA A 59 -0.44 -13.54 -3.48
C ALA A 59 -0.38 -12.16 -2.79
N GLY A 60 0.17 -11.15 -3.47
CA GLY A 60 0.28 -9.78 -2.94
C GLY A 60 1.56 -9.47 -2.16
N LEU A 61 2.45 -10.44 -1.96
CA LEU A 61 3.78 -10.19 -1.36
C LEU A 61 4.76 -9.57 -2.36
N GLY A 62 4.47 -9.66 -3.65
CA GLY A 62 5.30 -9.16 -4.73
C GLY A 62 6.46 -10.09 -5.09
N THR A 63 6.71 -10.24 -6.40
CA THR A 63 7.90 -10.92 -6.92
C THR A 63 9.11 -10.01 -6.77
N VAL A 64 10.24 -10.52 -6.23
CA VAL A 64 11.50 -9.74 -6.22
C VAL A 64 12.08 -9.73 -7.64
N ILE A 65 12.21 -8.57 -8.25
CA ILE A 65 12.73 -8.44 -9.62
C ILE A 65 14.11 -7.79 -9.59
N CYS A 66 15.16 -8.55 -9.95
CA CYS A 66 16.53 -8.05 -10.09
C CYS A 66 16.85 -7.82 -11.58
N PHE A 67 17.36 -6.64 -11.91
CA PHE A 67 17.89 -6.34 -13.25
C PHE A 67 19.34 -5.88 -13.20
N ALA A 68 20.15 -6.39 -14.12
CA ALA A 68 21.47 -5.85 -14.39
C ALA A 68 21.35 -4.40 -14.89
N ALA A 69 22.17 -3.50 -14.35
CA ALA A 69 22.23 -2.11 -14.81
C ALA A 69 22.78 -1.97 -16.25
N GLY A 70 23.59 -2.93 -16.69
CA GLY A 70 24.23 -2.99 -18.01
C GLY A 70 25.77 -2.95 -17.96
N ASN A 71 26.42 -3.04 -19.12
CA ASN A 71 27.86 -3.32 -19.25
C ASN A 71 28.61 -2.26 -20.10
N GLU A 72 28.07 -1.05 -20.20
CA GLU A 72 28.60 -0.01 -21.11
C GLU A 72 29.36 1.11 -20.39
N ASN A 73 29.63 0.96 -19.08
CA ASN A 73 30.19 2.00 -18.22
C ASN A 73 29.47 3.35 -18.40
N ARG A 74 28.14 3.29 -18.36
CA ARG A 74 27.25 4.40 -18.72
C ARG A 74 26.28 4.69 -17.60
N ASP A 75 25.86 5.94 -17.53
CA ASP A 75 24.73 6.32 -16.68
C ASP A 75 23.41 5.71 -17.19
N ILE A 76 22.66 5.02 -16.33
CA ILE A 76 21.40 4.37 -16.69
C ILE A 76 20.22 5.33 -16.86
N ASN A 77 20.35 6.59 -16.43
CA ASN A 77 19.30 7.61 -16.55
C ASN A 77 19.89 9.02 -16.76
N ASP A 78 20.47 9.24 -17.93
CA ASP A 78 21.11 10.51 -18.28
C ASP A 78 20.47 11.12 -19.53
N GLY A 79 19.65 12.14 -19.30
CA GLY A 79 19.01 12.91 -20.35
C GLY A 79 19.99 13.70 -21.23
N ALA A 80 21.14 14.12 -20.70
CA ALA A 80 22.13 14.89 -21.47
C ALA A 80 22.82 14.02 -22.52
N ASN A 81 23.08 12.75 -22.19
CA ASN A 81 23.68 11.78 -23.11
C ASN A 81 22.65 10.84 -23.76
N ASN A 82 21.35 11.18 -23.71
CA ASN A 82 20.26 10.40 -24.29
C ASN A 82 20.35 8.92 -23.93
N SER A 83 20.43 8.64 -22.62
CA SER A 83 20.59 7.31 -22.06
C SER A 83 19.48 7.00 -21.07
N VAL A 84 18.73 5.93 -21.32
CA VAL A 84 17.72 5.41 -20.38
C VAL A 84 17.68 3.89 -20.50
N ASN A 85 17.99 3.20 -19.40
CA ASN A 85 17.70 1.78 -19.25
C ASN A 85 16.37 1.61 -18.50
N GLY A 86 15.26 1.64 -19.23
CA GLY A 86 13.90 1.64 -18.67
C GLY A 86 13.62 0.52 -17.67
N PHE A 87 14.21 -0.66 -17.87
CA PHE A 87 14.02 -1.81 -16.97
C PHE A 87 14.76 -1.61 -15.65
N ALA A 88 16.03 -1.22 -15.69
CA ALA A 88 16.83 -0.99 -14.49
C ALA A 88 16.33 0.22 -13.67
N ILE A 89 15.83 1.27 -14.33
CA ILE A 89 15.34 2.48 -13.63
C ILE A 89 13.92 2.33 -13.07
N HIS A 90 13.28 1.17 -13.25
CA HIS A 90 11.92 0.96 -12.76
C HIS A 90 11.90 0.92 -11.21
N PRO A 91 11.00 1.66 -10.54
CA PRO A 91 11.05 1.82 -9.09
C PRO A 91 10.85 0.51 -8.31
N ASP A 92 10.10 -0.44 -8.85
CA ASP A 92 9.85 -1.74 -8.21
C ASP A 92 10.96 -2.79 -8.50
N VAL A 93 12.01 -2.42 -9.26
CA VAL A 93 13.13 -3.30 -9.62
C VAL A 93 14.35 -3.03 -8.74
N ILE A 94 15.11 -4.08 -8.42
CA ILE A 94 16.44 -3.97 -7.83
C ILE A 94 17.45 -3.85 -8.98
N ALA A 95 17.90 -2.63 -9.26
CA ALA A 95 18.97 -2.38 -10.21
C ALA A 95 20.32 -2.81 -9.60
N VAL A 96 20.96 -3.80 -10.22
CA VAL A 96 22.20 -4.40 -9.75
C VAL A 96 23.38 -3.87 -10.55
N ALA A 97 24.38 -3.30 -9.87
CA ALA A 97 25.69 -2.96 -10.42
C ALA A 97 26.74 -4.04 -10.11
N ALA A 98 27.93 -3.93 -10.70
CA ALA A 98 29.02 -4.87 -10.55
C ALA A 98 30.24 -4.26 -9.84
N SER A 99 30.77 -4.99 -8.86
CA SER A 99 32.07 -4.75 -8.25
C SER A 99 33.07 -5.84 -8.62
N THR A 100 34.36 -5.54 -8.52
CA THR A 100 35.43 -6.52 -8.65
C THR A 100 35.67 -7.23 -7.31
N SER A 101 36.48 -8.29 -7.32
CA SER A 101 36.95 -8.96 -6.09
C SER A 101 37.83 -8.10 -5.18
N MET A 102 38.18 -6.87 -5.60
CA MET A 102 38.95 -5.90 -4.83
C MET A 102 38.06 -4.81 -4.23
N ASP A 103 36.73 -4.99 -4.24
CA ASP A 103 35.75 -4.00 -3.76
C ASP A 103 35.79 -2.68 -4.55
N GLU A 104 36.21 -2.74 -5.82
CA GLU A 104 36.22 -1.61 -6.75
C GLU A 104 35.07 -1.72 -7.76
N LYS A 105 34.70 -0.62 -8.39
CA LYS A 105 33.70 -0.64 -9.48
C LYS A 105 34.26 -1.42 -10.66
N ALA A 106 33.51 -2.39 -11.17
CA ALA A 106 33.89 -3.06 -12.40
C ALA A 106 33.93 -2.06 -13.57
N ASN A 107 34.97 -2.13 -14.40
CA ASN A 107 35.22 -1.16 -15.46
C ASN A 107 34.09 -1.05 -16.49
N TYR A 108 33.28 -2.11 -16.67
CA TYR A 108 32.11 -2.13 -17.54
C TYR A 108 30.80 -1.75 -16.82
N SER A 109 30.74 -1.76 -15.48
CA SER A 109 29.47 -1.58 -14.76
C SER A 109 28.84 -0.25 -15.11
N ASN A 110 27.57 -0.26 -15.54
CA ASN A 110 26.77 0.96 -15.59
C ASN A 110 26.58 1.54 -14.17
N HIS A 111 26.29 2.83 -14.11
CA HIS A 111 26.15 3.63 -12.88
C HIS A 111 24.89 4.51 -12.98
N GLY A 112 24.48 5.16 -11.89
CA GLY A 112 23.34 6.08 -11.90
C GLY A 112 22.67 6.22 -10.54
N ALA A 113 21.71 7.15 -10.44
CA ALA A 113 20.99 7.39 -9.19
C ALA A 113 20.07 6.20 -8.80
N GLU A 114 19.63 5.42 -9.79
CA GLU A 114 18.70 4.32 -9.60
C GLU A 114 19.37 2.98 -9.28
N ILE A 115 20.71 2.91 -9.29
CA ILE A 115 21.44 1.71 -8.84
C ILE A 115 21.04 1.43 -7.40
N TRP A 116 20.51 0.24 -7.11
CA TRP A 116 20.06 -0.08 -5.76
C TRP A 116 21.17 -0.71 -4.93
N ILE A 117 21.88 -1.67 -5.52
CA ILE A 117 22.93 -2.44 -4.85
C ILE A 117 23.94 -2.92 -5.89
N CYS A 118 25.11 -3.35 -5.45
CA CYS A 118 26.06 -4.07 -6.29
C CYS A 118 26.37 -5.46 -5.71
N ALA A 119 26.91 -6.33 -6.56
CA ALA A 119 27.47 -7.61 -6.14
C ALA A 119 28.74 -7.93 -6.94
N PRO A 120 29.63 -8.79 -6.39
CA PRO A 120 30.88 -9.15 -7.05
C PRO A 120 30.65 -9.77 -8.43
N SER A 121 31.58 -9.48 -9.32
CA SER A 121 31.69 -9.97 -10.70
C SER A 121 33.16 -9.88 -11.14
N SER A 122 33.43 -10.17 -12.40
CA SER A 122 34.73 -9.90 -13.03
C SER A 122 35.04 -8.40 -13.13
N GLY A 123 36.25 -8.05 -13.54
CA GLY A 123 36.62 -6.69 -13.89
C GLY A 123 38.13 -6.52 -13.90
N ALA A 124 38.62 -5.36 -14.34
CA ALA A 124 40.04 -5.06 -14.38
C ALA A 124 40.71 -5.36 -13.02
N GLY A 125 41.72 -6.24 -13.02
CA GLY A 125 42.46 -6.65 -11.81
C GLY A 125 41.72 -7.58 -10.85
N GLY A 126 40.42 -7.84 -11.07
CA GLY A 126 39.59 -8.74 -10.27
C GLY A 126 39.50 -10.15 -10.83
N ARG A 127 38.90 -11.06 -10.06
CA ARG A 127 38.63 -12.45 -10.46
C ARG A 127 37.24 -12.59 -11.09
N GLY A 128 37.09 -13.53 -12.03
CA GLY A 128 35.79 -13.93 -12.56
C GLY A 128 34.96 -14.76 -11.56
N ILE A 129 33.70 -15.01 -11.93
CA ILE A 129 32.76 -15.81 -11.15
C ILE A 129 32.84 -17.28 -11.58
N LEU A 130 33.06 -18.16 -10.61
CA LEU A 130 32.96 -19.60 -10.79
C LEU A 130 31.49 -20.02 -10.83
N THR A 131 31.08 -20.65 -11.94
CA THR A 131 29.70 -21.16 -12.10
C THR A 131 29.66 -22.36 -13.04
N ALA A 132 28.53 -23.06 -13.06
CA ALA A 132 28.24 -24.08 -14.06
C ALA A 132 28.17 -23.48 -15.48
N ASP A 133 28.57 -24.27 -16.47
CA ASP A 133 28.60 -23.87 -17.88
C ASP A 133 27.96 -24.95 -18.78
N VAL A 134 27.51 -24.53 -19.97
CA VAL A 134 26.83 -25.42 -20.90
C VAL A 134 27.85 -26.03 -21.87
N ARG A 135 27.97 -27.36 -21.82
CA ARG A 135 28.77 -28.09 -22.80
C ARG A 135 28.12 -28.14 -24.18
N GLY A 136 28.98 -28.21 -25.19
CA GLY A 136 28.61 -28.53 -26.56
C GLY A 136 28.61 -27.31 -27.47
N ALA A 137 28.12 -27.52 -28.69
CA ALA A 137 28.06 -26.52 -29.73
C ALA A 137 26.82 -26.72 -30.58
N VAL A 138 26.29 -25.64 -31.12
CA VAL A 138 25.18 -25.64 -32.07
C VAL A 138 25.67 -25.24 -33.45
N ASP A 139 25.28 -26.01 -34.45
CA ASP A 139 25.48 -25.66 -35.85
C ASP A 139 24.35 -24.75 -36.31
N THR A 140 24.71 -23.58 -36.83
CA THR A 140 23.78 -22.64 -37.45
C THR A 140 24.21 -22.40 -38.91
N PRO A 141 23.35 -21.83 -39.76
CA PRO A 141 23.75 -21.40 -41.10
C PRO A 141 24.94 -20.42 -41.12
N ARG A 142 25.29 -19.81 -39.98
CA ARG A 142 26.42 -18.87 -39.82
C ARG A 142 27.69 -19.53 -39.25
N GLY A 143 27.67 -20.83 -38.98
CA GLY A 143 28.79 -21.58 -38.41
C GLY A 143 28.44 -22.34 -37.13
N ARG A 144 29.44 -23.03 -36.57
CA ARG A 144 29.37 -23.78 -35.32
C ARG A 144 29.72 -22.87 -34.14
N PHE A 145 28.82 -22.73 -33.19
CA PHE A 145 28.98 -21.85 -32.03
C PHE A 145 28.99 -22.69 -30.75
N ALA A 146 29.97 -22.45 -29.87
CA ALA A 146 29.97 -23.03 -28.54
C ALA A 146 28.73 -22.56 -27.75
N LEU A 147 28.11 -23.46 -26.99
CA LEU A 147 26.95 -23.15 -26.17
C LEU A 147 27.32 -22.47 -24.84
N GLY A 148 28.53 -22.71 -24.36
CA GLY A 148 29.09 -22.15 -23.13
C GLY A 148 30.41 -21.40 -23.36
N TYR A 149 31.02 -20.94 -22.28
CA TYR A 149 32.28 -20.19 -22.26
C TYR A 149 33.51 -21.11 -22.21
N ASP A 150 33.39 -22.26 -21.55
CA ASP A 150 34.42 -23.28 -21.42
C ASP A 150 33.94 -24.61 -22.01
N SER A 151 34.90 -25.47 -22.35
CA SER A 151 34.66 -26.85 -22.73
C SER A 151 34.25 -27.77 -21.56
N SER A 152 34.49 -27.33 -20.31
CA SER A 152 34.19 -28.05 -19.09
C SER A 152 32.73 -27.85 -18.63
N ASP A 153 32.33 -28.49 -17.53
CA ASP A 153 31.00 -28.25 -16.91
C ASP A 153 30.95 -26.94 -16.11
N PHE A 154 32.07 -26.24 -15.99
CA PHE A 154 32.25 -25.04 -15.19
C PHE A 154 33.10 -24.00 -15.91
N THR A 155 32.88 -22.72 -15.60
CA THR A 155 33.75 -21.62 -15.98
C THR A 155 34.13 -20.81 -14.74
N ALA A 156 35.39 -20.37 -14.65
CA ALA A 156 35.87 -19.46 -13.60
C ALA A 156 35.89 -17.99 -14.06
N GLU A 157 35.51 -17.73 -15.30
CA GLU A 157 35.67 -16.44 -15.98
C GLU A 157 34.34 -15.73 -16.25
N PHE A 158 33.22 -16.23 -15.69
CA PHE A 158 31.92 -15.58 -15.90
C PHE A 158 31.94 -14.17 -15.31
N GLY A 159 31.33 -13.23 -16.01
CA GLY A 159 31.49 -11.81 -15.73
C GLY A 159 30.39 -10.94 -16.31
N GLY A 160 30.59 -9.63 -16.22
CA GLY A 160 29.55 -8.65 -16.53
C GLY A 160 28.57 -8.46 -15.38
N THR A 161 27.82 -7.37 -15.40
CA THR A 161 26.74 -7.08 -14.44
C THR A 161 25.65 -8.17 -14.48
N SER A 162 25.58 -8.90 -15.59
CA SER A 162 24.79 -10.11 -15.76
C SER A 162 25.17 -11.24 -14.79
N SER A 163 26.41 -11.29 -14.31
CA SER A 163 26.85 -12.25 -13.29
C SER A 163 26.59 -11.78 -11.85
N SER A 164 26.64 -10.46 -11.59
CA SER A 164 26.24 -9.88 -10.29
C SER A 164 24.76 -10.10 -9.98
N THR A 165 23.90 -10.00 -10.99
CA THR A 165 22.43 -10.06 -10.84
C THR A 165 21.91 -11.39 -10.27
N PRO A 166 22.34 -12.58 -10.74
CA PRO A 166 21.94 -13.84 -10.15
C PRO A 166 22.50 -14.05 -8.74
N LEU A 167 23.64 -13.47 -8.37
CA LEU A 167 24.11 -13.49 -6.97
C LEU A 167 23.12 -12.75 -6.05
N VAL A 168 22.70 -11.53 -6.42
CA VAL A 168 21.68 -10.77 -5.67
C VAL A 168 20.35 -11.53 -5.63
N ALA A 169 19.92 -12.10 -6.76
CA ALA A 169 18.68 -12.88 -6.82
C ALA A 169 18.74 -14.13 -5.92
N GLY A 170 19.88 -14.83 -5.89
CA GLY A 170 20.11 -15.98 -5.02
C GLY A 170 20.03 -15.60 -3.54
N ILE A 171 20.62 -14.46 -3.15
CA ILE A 171 20.53 -13.93 -1.79
C ILE A 171 19.07 -13.55 -1.47
N CYS A 172 18.33 -12.93 -2.38
CA CYS A 172 16.90 -12.68 -2.19
C CYS A 172 16.13 -13.99 -1.97
N GLY A 173 16.45 -15.05 -2.72
CA GLY A 173 15.88 -16.38 -2.55
C GLY A 173 16.19 -16.98 -1.17
N LEU A 174 17.43 -16.84 -0.70
CA LEU A 174 17.82 -17.23 0.66
C LEU A 174 16.99 -16.47 1.71
N LEU A 175 16.90 -15.15 1.61
CA LEU A 175 16.13 -14.33 2.56
C LEU A 175 14.65 -14.71 2.59
N LEU A 176 14.05 -14.94 1.42
CA LEU A 176 12.67 -15.43 1.33
C LEU A 176 12.51 -16.87 1.85
N SER A 177 13.55 -17.70 1.82
CA SER A 177 13.52 -19.03 2.46
C SER A 177 13.54 -18.95 3.98
N LEU A 178 14.22 -17.93 4.54
CA LEU A 178 14.25 -17.66 5.97
C LEU A 178 12.92 -17.03 6.44
N ARG A 179 12.33 -16.14 5.63
CA ARG A 179 11.06 -15.49 5.94
C ARG A 179 10.14 -15.42 4.70
N PRO A 180 9.35 -16.47 4.42
CA PRO A 180 8.53 -16.57 3.20
C PRO A 180 7.42 -15.53 3.05
N GLN A 181 7.07 -14.84 4.13
CA GLN A 181 6.06 -13.77 4.14
C GLN A 181 6.65 -12.38 3.87
N THR A 182 7.97 -12.26 3.72
CA THR A 182 8.60 -10.99 3.40
C THR A 182 8.29 -10.59 1.96
N THR A 183 7.95 -9.33 1.79
CA THR A 183 7.55 -8.75 0.51
C THR A 183 8.73 -8.31 -0.33
N ALA A 184 8.53 -8.19 -1.64
CA ALA A 184 9.59 -7.75 -2.54
C ALA A 184 10.17 -6.38 -2.14
N ARG A 185 9.32 -5.51 -1.62
CA ARG A 185 9.72 -4.19 -1.13
C ARG A 185 10.53 -4.26 0.16
N GLU A 186 10.14 -5.09 1.11
CA GLU A 186 10.91 -5.31 2.34
C GLU A 186 12.26 -5.94 2.05
N ILE A 187 12.34 -6.92 1.14
CA ILE A 187 13.63 -7.46 0.67
C ILE A 187 14.49 -6.33 0.11
N LYS A 188 13.93 -5.48 -0.76
CA LYS A 188 14.65 -4.34 -1.33
C LYS A 188 15.16 -3.38 -0.24
N GLN A 189 14.38 -3.07 0.79
CA GLN A 189 14.85 -2.24 1.91
C GLN A 189 15.87 -2.94 2.80
N LEU A 190 15.68 -4.22 3.11
CA LEU A 190 16.61 -5.01 3.89
C LEU A 190 18.01 -4.97 3.28
N LEU A 191 18.09 -5.22 1.96
CA LEU A 191 19.34 -5.11 1.21
C LEU A 191 19.97 -3.73 1.29
N LYS A 192 19.17 -2.64 1.31
CA LYS A 192 19.68 -1.28 1.49
C LYS A 192 20.34 -1.08 2.87
N HIS A 193 19.72 -1.59 3.93
CA HIS A 193 20.18 -1.37 5.30
C HIS A 193 21.38 -2.25 5.66
N THR A 194 21.53 -3.39 5.00
CA THR A 194 22.57 -4.39 5.32
C THR A 194 23.76 -4.34 4.36
N ALA A 195 23.66 -3.59 3.26
CA ALA A 195 24.73 -3.49 2.28
C ALA A 195 26.02 -2.93 2.88
N ARG A 196 27.13 -3.61 2.60
CA ARG A 196 28.48 -3.22 3.00
C ARG A 196 29.01 -2.15 2.05
N LYS A 197 29.45 -1.01 2.60
CA LYS A 197 30.05 0.06 1.79
C LYS A 197 31.40 -0.40 1.22
N ILE A 198 31.63 -0.11 -0.06
CA ILE A 198 32.84 -0.46 -0.81
C ILE A 198 33.26 0.72 -1.70
N GLY A 199 34.50 0.71 -2.18
CA GLY A 199 35.06 1.85 -2.91
C GLY A 199 35.33 3.07 -2.01
N PRO A 200 35.63 4.22 -2.62
CA PRO A 200 35.91 5.46 -1.88
C PRO A 200 34.70 5.95 -1.09
N SER A 201 34.90 6.49 0.11
CA SER A 201 33.79 6.95 0.95
C SER A 201 33.10 8.19 0.37
N GLU A 202 33.82 9.00 -0.40
CA GLU A 202 33.33 10.17 -1.13
C GLU A 202 32.34 9.84 -2.26
N ASP A 203 32.28 8.58 -2.70
CA ASP A 203 31.30 8.14 -3.70
C ASP A 203 29.88 8.04 -3.11
N TYR A 204 29.72 8.10 -1.78
CA TYR A 204 28.44 8.02 -1.09
C TYR A 204 27.92 9.41 -0.69
N ASP A 205 26.67 9.68 -1.04
CA ASP A 205 25.99 10.91 -0.70
C ASP A 205 25.48 10.93 0.76
N ALA A 206 24.79 12.00 1.15
CA ALA A 206 24.21 12.13 2.49
C ALA A 206 23.15 11.05 2.82
N ASN A 207 22.61 10.34 1.83
CA ASN A 207 21.69 9.21 2.00
C ASN A 207 22.42 7.88 2.06
N GLN A 208 23.76 7.89 2.19
CA GLN A 208 24.63 6.73 2.13
C GLN A 208 24.46 5.94 0.81
N HIS A 209 24.16 6.64 -0.29
CA HIS A 209 23.97 6.05 -1.61
C HIS A 209 25.08 6.48 -2.57
N SER A 210 25.62 5.52 -3.32
CA SER A 210 26.61 5.73 -4.36
C SER A 210 26.01 5.53 -5.74
N ARG A 211 26.36 6.41 -6.68
CA ARG A 211 26.00 6.20 -8.10
C ARG A 211 26.64 4.94 -8.69
N ASN A 212 27.76 4.49 -8.13
CA ASN A 212 28.52 3.34 -8.60
C ASN A 212 28.04 2.03 -7.95
N PHE A 213 27.72 2.08 -6.65
CA PHE A 213 27.48 0.89 -5.84
C PHE A 213 26.07 0.81 -5.24
N GLY A 214 25.21 1.79 -5.50
CA GLY A 214 23.94 1.94 -4.82
C GLY A 214 24.14 2.09 -3.31
N TYR A 215 23.40 1.32 -2.53
CA TYR A 215 23.61 1.27 -1.08
C TYR A 215 24.84 0.46 -0.65
N GLY A 216 25.58 -0.16 -1.57
CA GLY A 216 26.81 -0.91 -1.29
C GLY A 216 26.83 -2.29 -1.93
N CYS A 217 27.81 -3.10 -1.56
CA CYS A 217 27.87 -4.50 -1.91
C CYS A 217 26.90 -5.30 -1.05
N VAL A 218 26.17 -6.23 -1.68
CA VAL A 218 25.27 -7.14 -0.96
C VAL A 218 26.01 -7.93 0.13
N ASP A 219 25.43 -7.99 1.32
CA ASP A 219 25.93 -8.75 2.46
C ASP A 219 24.85 -9.75 2.89
N ALA A 220 25.04 -11.01 2.51
CA ALA A 220 24.09 -12.09 2.79
C ALA A 220 23.98 -12.39 4.29
N LEU A 221 25.08 -12.27 5.05
CA LEU A 221 25.10 -12.59 6.47
C LEU A 221 24.36 -11.52 7.27
N ALA A 222 24.70 -10.25 7.04
CA ALA A 222 24.01 -9.13 7.68
C ALA A 222 22.51 -9.11 7.32
N ALA A 223 22.16 -9.38 6.06
CA ALA A 223 20.76 -9.49 5.64
C ALA A 223 20.04 -10.67 6.30
N SER A 224 20.71 -11.82 6.43
CA SER A 224 20.13 -13.01 7.08
C SER A 224 19.95 -12.79 8.58
N HIS A 225 20.91 -12.17 9.26
CA HIS A 225 20.74 -11.77 10.67
C HIS A 225 19.61 -10.78 10.81
N MET A 226 19.61 -9.68 10.05
CA MET A 226 18.56 -8.67 10.17
C MET A 226 17.16 -9.22 9.85
N ILE A 227 17.00 -10.16 8.91
CA ILE A 227 15.68 -10.77 8.62
C ILE A 227 15.23 -11.78 9.69
N MET A 228 16.18 -12.39 10.42
CA MET A 228 15.93 -13.34 11.52
C MET A 228 15.80 -12.66 12.89
N ASP A 229 16.55 -11.57 13.12
CA ASP A 229 16.62 -10.77 14.35
C ASP A 229 15.50 -9.73 14.46
N PHE A 230 14.59 -9.69 13.48
CA PHE A 230 13.23 -9.27 13.78
C PHE A 230 12.67 -10.26 14.81
N GLU A 231 12.84 -9.98 16.12
CA GLU A 231 11.91 -10.47 17.16
C GLU A 231 10.51 -10.37 16.57
N GLU A 232 9.64 -11.37 16.68
CA GLU A 232 8.27 -11.22 16.14
C GLU A 232 7.62 -9.94 16.71
N PRO A 233 7.36 -8.88 15.93
CA PRO A 233 5.99 -8.42 15.89
C PRO A 233 5.21 -9.54 15.20
N ALA A 234 3.99 -9.84 15.65
CA ALA A 234 3.13 -10.70 14.86
C ALA A 234 3.05 -10.17 13.41
N PRO A 235 2.82 -11.05 12.43
CA PRO A 235 3.32 -10.92 11.07
C PRO A 235 3.10 -9.54 10.48
N ALA A 236 4.20 -8.77 10.37
CA ALA A 236 4.24 -7.54 9.60
C ALA A 236 3.85 -7.87 8.15
N ILE A 237 2.67 -7.40 7.75
CA ILE A 237 2.26 -7.27 6.35
C ILE A 237 3.25 -6.29 5.71
N GLY A 238 4.11 -6.80 4.83
CA GLY A 238 4.99 -5.94 4.05
C GLY A 238 4.24 -5.15 2.99
N ILE A 239 3.75 -3.97 3.36
CA ILE A 239 3.39 -2.93 2.41
C ILE A 239 4.08 -1.67 2.89
N LEU A 240 5.33 -1.46 2.46
CA LEU A 240 5.93 -0.14 2.61
C LEU A 240 5.30 0.80 1.55
N PRO A 241 5.28 2.12 1.80
CA PRO A 241 4.05 2.75 2.21
C PRO A 241 3.48 3.64 1.12
N SER A 242 2.19 3.52 0.90
CA SER A 242 1.38 4.70 0.61
C SER A 242 0.42 4.90 1.76
N TRP A 243 -0.24 6.05 1.84
CA TRP A 243 -1.30 6.28 2.81
C TRP A 243 -2.32 5.13 2.83
N GLY A 244 -2.57 4.52 1.66
CA GLY A 244 -3.40 3.33 1.55
C GLY A 244 -2.87 2.04 2.17
N GLY A 245 -1.64 1.96 2.68
CA GLY A 245 -1.09 0.76 3.36
C GLY A 245 -0.58 1.09 4.76
N GLU A 246 0.59 1.70 4.77
CA GLU A 246 1.26 2.17 5.97
C GLU A 246 0.53 3.30 6.67
N GLY A 247 -0.20 4.15 5.94
CA GLY A 247 -1.01 5.19 6.57
C GLY A 247 -2.05 4.57 7.51
N HIS A 248 -2.73 3.50 7.08
CA HIS A 248 -3.65 2.74 7.93
C HIS A 248 -2.93 1.99 9.04
N HIS A 249 -1.85 1.26 8.74
CA HIS A 249 -1.04 0.58 9.77
C HIS A 249 -0.57 1.54 10.86
N THR A 250 0.04 2.65 10.45
CA THR A 250 0.58 3.67 11.34
C THR A 250 -0.53 4.33 12.13
N THR A 251 -1.65 4.71 11.49
CA THR A 251 -2.79 5.32 12.19
C THR A 251 -3.35 4.39 13.25
N ASN A 252 -3.51 3.09 12.95
CA ASN A 252 -4.04 2.10 13.88
C ASN A 252 -3.06 1.78 15.01
N GLY A 253 -1.78 1.54 14.69
CA GLY A 253 -0.76 1.26 15.70
C GLY A 253 -0.52 2.45 16.64
N LYS A 254 -0.48 3.66 16.09
CA LYS A 254 -0.40 4.90 16.89
C LYS A 254 -1.67 5.16 17.70
N ALA A 255 -2.84 4.74 17.21
CA ALA A 255 -4.08 4.83 17.99
C ALA A 255 -4.05 3.88 19.20
N VAL A 256 -3.53 2.66 19.06
CA VAL A 256 -3.34 1.74 20.20
C VAL A 256 -2.44 2.37 21.26
N ALA A 257 -1.30 2.94 20.84
CA ALA A 257 -0.39 3.65 21.75
C ALA A 257 -1.00 4.91 22.39
N ALA A 258 -2.03 5.49 21.77
CA ALA A 258 -2.73 6.67 22.26
C ALA A 258 -3.97 6.33 23.11
N LEU A 259 -4.30 5.05 23.33
CA LEU A 259 -5.44 4.69 24.16
C LEU A 259 -5.21 5.10 25.63
N PRO A 260 -6.27 5.54 26.34
CA PRO A 260 -6.21 5.65 27.78
C PRO A 260 -5.83 4.32 28.45
N PRO A 261 -5.07 4.34 29.56
CA PRO A 261 -4.58 3.12 30.22
C PRO A 261 -5.68 2.09 30.51
N GLU A 262 -6.90 2.54 30.81
CA GLU A 262 -8.03 1.67 31.15
C GLU A 262 -8.51 0.79 29.99
N LEU A 263 -8.14 1.13 28.75
CA LEU A 263 -8.47 0.35 27.55
C LEU A 263 -7.22 -0.16 26.82
N ALA A 264 -6.05 0.43 27.08
CA ALA A 264 -4.79 0.06 26.43
C ALA A 264 -4.46 -1.42 26.62
N ASP A 265 -4.63 -1.96 27.83
CA ASP A 265 -4.34 -3.36 28.16
C ASP A 265 -5.15 -4.36 27.31
N LEU A 266 -6.34 -3.97 26.87
CA LEU A 266 -7.17 -4.81 25.98
C LEU A 266 -6.61 -4.85 24.55
N TYR A 267 -6.02 -3.76 24.06
CA TYR A 267 -5.60 -3.63 22.66
C TYR A 267 -4.14 -3.98 22.45
N GLN A 268 -3.27 -3.70 23.42
CA GLN A 268 -1.83 -3.86 23.30
C GLN A 268 -1.41 -5.29 22.91
N PRO A 269 -1.99 -6.37 23.48
CA PRO A 269 -1.66 -7.75 23.07
C PRO A 269 -2.09 -8.09 21.63
N TRP A 270 -3.01 -7.31 21.07
CA TRP A 270 -3.60 -7.53 19.74
C TRP A 270 -3.18 -6.47 18.72
N LEU A 271 -2.13 -5.69 19.04
CA LEU A 271 -1.61 -4.63 18.18
C LEU A 271 -1.41 -5.11 16.75
N ASP A 272 -0.73 -6.25 16.57
CA ASP A 272 -0.40 -6.76 15.25
C ASP A 272 -1.65 -7.18 14.47
N ARG A 273 -2.66 -7.74 15.15
CA ARG A 273 -3.95 -8.06 14.52
C ARG A 273 -4.67 -6.79 14.07
N ILE A 274 -4.75 -5.78 14.94
CA ILE A 274 -5.40 -4.49 14.64
C ILE A 274 -4.71 -3.81 13.45
N VAL A 275 -3.38 -3.76 13.44
CA VAL A 275 -2.58 -3.21 12.34
C VAL A 275 -2.83 -4.01 11.07
N LYS A 276 -2.72 -5.34 11.13
CA LYS A 276 -2.92 -6.24 9.98
C LYS A 276 -4.30 -6.10 9.35
N GLU A 277 -5.35 -6.08 10.16
CA GLU A 277 -6.74 -5.97 9.70
C GLU A 277 -7.13 -4.56 9.25
N SER A 278 -6.34 -3.53 9.58
CA SER A 278 -6.63 -2.16 9.14
C SER A 278 -6.59 -1.97 7.62
N MET A 279 -6.07 -2.97 6.89
CA MET A 279 -6.06 -3.05 5.43
C MET A 279 -7.21 -3.87 4.82
N ALA A 280 -8.04 -4.50 5.64
CA ALA A 280 -9.05 -5.44 5.18
C ALA A 280 -10.11 -4.79 4.26
N ALA A 281 -10.56 -3.57 4.58
CA ALA A 281 -11.50 -2.83 3.72
C ALA A 281 -10.88 -2.54 2.34
N ASP A 282 -9.58 -2.25 2.31
CA ASP A 282 -8.86 -2.00 1.06
C ASP A 282 -8.78 -3.24 0.16
N HIS A 283 -8.52 -4.39 0.76
CA HIS A 283 -8.57 -5.68 0.07
C HIS A 283 -10.00 -6.05 -0.36
N ALA A 284 -11.01 -5.71 0.44
CA ALA A 284 -12.41 -6.01 0.14
C ALA A 284 -12.89 -5.34 -1.16
N LYS A 285 -12.34 -4.19 -1.56
CA LYS A 285 -12.62 -3.54 -2.86
C LYS A 285 -12.32 -4.43 -4.08
N ASN A 286 -11.46 -5.43 -3.93
CA ASN A 286 -11.09 -6.34 -5.02
C ASN A 286 -12.17 -7.40 -5.27
N THR A 287 -12.99 -7.70 -4.26
CA THR A 287 -14.03 -8.74 -4.31
C THR A 287 -15.44 -8.19 -4.20
N ASP A 288 -15.63 -7.07 -3.50
CA ASP A 288 -16.90 -6.37 -3.30
C ASP A 288 -16.86 -4.98 -3.96
N ARG A 289 -17.63 -4.81 -5.03
CA ARG A 289 -17.73 -3.54 -5.76
C ARG A 289 -18.48 -2.47 -4.98
N THR A 290 -19.28 -2.86 -3.98
CA THR A 290 -20.04 -1.95 -3.11
C THR A 290 -19.19 -1.33 -2.00
N GLU A 291 -17.96 -1.84 -1.80
CA GLU A 291 -17.03 -1.33 -0.81
C GLU A 291 -16.43 0.02 -1.22
N ARG A 292 -16.13 0.22 -2.52
CA ARG A 292 -15.41 1.41 -3.01
C ARG A 292 -16.02 2.76 -2.56
N PRO A 293 -17.34 2.98 -2.63
CA PRO A 293 -17.96 4.21 -2.12
C PRO A 293 -17.68 4.53 -0.64
N ARG A 294 -17.31 3.53 0.17
CA ARG A 294 -17.13 3.68 1.61
C ARG A 294 -15.83 4.38 2.01
N HIS A 295 -14.87 4.49 1.08
CA HIS A 295 -13.53 5.05 1.34
C HIS A 295 -13.42 6.55 1.12
N PHE A 296 -14.46 7.22 0.60
CA PHE A 296 -14.35 8.63 0.25
C PHE A 296 -15.68 9.38 0.44
N LEU A 297 -15.61 10.70 0.39
CA LEU A 297 -16.76 11.58 0.21
C LEU A 297 -16.34 12.76 -0.68
N ASN A 298 -16.87 12.84 -1.90
CA ASN A 298 -16.69 13.98 -2.78
C ASN A 298 -17.52 15.18 -2.28
N ALA A 299 -17.09 15.78 -1.18
CA ALA A 299 -17.88 16.75 -0.42
C ALA A 299 -18.18 18.03 -1.21
N ASP A 300 -17.24 18.45 -2.05
CA ASP A 300 -17.36 19.58 -2.98
C ASP A 300 -18.42 19.40 -4.07
N TRP A 301 -18.89 18.17 -4.32
CA TRP A 301 -20.03 17.95 -5.20
C TRP A 301 -21.33 18.53 -4.60
N TYR A 302 -21.46 18.49 -3.27
CA TYR A 302 -22.67 18.95 -2.59
C TYR A 302 -22.69 20.47 -2.37
N GLY A 303 -21.57 21.17 -2.56
CA GLY A 303 -21.49 22.62 -2.50
C GLY A 303 -20.16 23.12 -1.95
N ALA A 304 -20.10 24.41 -1.62
CA ALA A 304 -18.94 24.98 -0.95
C ALA A 304 -18.88 24.54 0.53
N PRO A 305 -17.69 24.47 1.16
CA PRO A 305 -17.57 24.31 2.60
C PRO A 305 -18.46 25.30 3.37
N PRO A 306 -19.14 24.89 4.45
CA PRO A 306 -19.00 23.61 5.16
C PRO A 306 -19.89 22.47 4.61
N PHE A 307 -20.33 22.56 3.36
CA PHE A 307 -21.18 21.59 2.67
C PHE A 307 -22.59 21.48 3.23
N SER A 308 -23.17 22.61 3.67
CA SER A 308 -24.49 22.66 4.33
C SER A 308 -25.66 22.09 3.52
N ASN A 309 -25.46 21.85 2.23
CA ASN A 309 -26.44 21.21 1.37
C ASN A 309 -26.55 19.70 1.58
N LEU A 310 -25.52 19.05 2.13
CA LEU A 310 -25.52 17.62 2.44
C LEU A 310 -26.03 17.41 3.87
N PRO A 311 -27.22 16.82 4.06
CA PRO A 311 -27.68 16.44 5.39
C PRO A 311 -26.72 15.43 6.02
N GLU A 312 -26.43 15.58 7.32
CA GLU A 312 -25.64 14.57 8.04
C GLU A 312 -26.45 13.29 8.26
N ASP A 313 -27.77 13.39 8.43
CA ASP A 313 -28.65 12.22 8.50
C ASP A 313 -28.74 11.52 7.14
N TYR A 314 -28.50 10.19 7.14
CA TYR A 314 -28.44 9.42 5.89
C TYR A 314 -29.79 9.37 5.19
N THR A 315 -30.89 9.22 5.94
CA THR A 315 -32.24 9.13 5.39
C THR A 315 -32.63 10.44 4.71
N GLU A 316 -32.34 11.58 5.33
CA GLU A 316 -32.55 12.89 4.72
C GLU A 316 -31.64 13.13 3.51
N ALA A 317 -30.39 12.65 3.55
CA ALA A 317 -29.50 12.70 2.39
C ALA A 317 -30.01 11.86 1.21
N VAL A 318 -30.54 10.65 1.48
CA VAL A 318 -31.15 9.77 0.47
C VAL A 318 -32.40 10.41 -0.11
N LYS A 319 -33.29 10.96 0.73
CA LYS A 319 -34.49 11.68 0.26
C LYS A 319 -34.14 12.85 -0.65
N LYS A 320 -33.04 13.56 -0.37
CA LYS A 320 -32.64 14.75 -1.12
C LYS A 320 -31.88 14.44 -2.41
N PHE A 321 -30.98 13.46 -2.41
CA PHE A 321 -30.05 13.21 -3.53
C PHE A 321 -30.21 11.84 -4.20
N GLY A 322 -30.90 10.91 -3.54
CA GLY A 322 -31.00 9.51 -3.95
C GLY A 322 -29.75 8.69 -3.57
N GLU A 323 -29.96 7.44 -3.18
CA GLU A 323 -28.91 6.53 -2.72
C GLU A 323 -27.80 6.30 -3.78
N ALA A 324 -28.19 6.11 -5.05
CA ALA A 324 -27.23 5.93 -6.13
C ALA A 324 -26.26 7.13 -6.29
N THR A 325 -26.75 8.35 -6.05
CA THR A 325 -25.94 9.56 -6.06
C THR A 325 -24.97 9.58 -4.88
N LEU A 326 -25.46 9.25 -3.68
CA LEU A 326 -24.61 9.17 -2.49
C LEU A 326 -23.50 8.13 -2.68
N LEU A 327 -23.82 6.93 -3.19
CA LEU A 327 -22.82 5.90 -3.47
C LEU A 327 -21.81 6.35 -4.54
N LYS A 328 -22.25 7.05 -5.59
CA LYS A 328 -21.35 7.60 -6.61
C LYS A 328 -20.40 8.65 -6.04
N HIS A 329 -20.88 9.46 -5.10
CA HIS A 329 -20.12 10.56 -4.50
C HIS A 329 -19.52 10.20 -3.13
N GLY A 330 -19.60 8.93 -2.73
CA GLY A 330 -18.98 8.41 -1.52
C GLY A 330 -19.84 8.56 -0.27
N VAL A 331 -19.71 7.59 0.63
CA VAL A 331 -20.51 7.43 1.85
C VAL A 331 -19.67 7.24 3.12
N LEU A 332 -18.41 7.69 3.09
CA LEU A 332 -17.45 7.54 4.18
C LEU A 332 -17.95 7.92 5.59
N PRO A 333 -18.57 9.10 5.84
CA PRO A 333 -18.96 9.48 7.21
C PRO A 333 -20.03 8.56 7.80
N TRP A 334 -20.98 8.08 6.99
CA TRP A 334 -21.99 7.13 7.42
C TRP A 334 -21.41 5.73 7.65
N THR A 335 -20.41 5.34 6.85
CA THR A 335 -19.66 4.09 7.07
C THR A 335 -18.94 4.11 8.42
N ILE A 336 -18.26 5.22 8.75
CA ILE A 336 -17.61 5.41 10.06
C ILE A 336 -18.65 5.28 11.19
N SER A 337 -19.83 5.89 11.06
CA SER A 337 -20.90 5.77 12.06
C SER A 337 -21.36 4.33 12.23
N LYS A 338 -21.62 3.62 11.12
CA LYS A 338 -22.05 2.22 11.15
C LYS A 338 -21.03 1.32 11.83
N ARG A 339 -19.75 1.42 11.47
CA ARG A 339 -18.67 0.63 12.09
C ARG A 339 -18.48 0.95 13.56
N TYR A 340 -18.62 2.21 13.94
CA TYR A 340 -18.58 2.61 15.35
C TYR A 340 -19.74 1.99 16.15
N GLU A 341 -20.95 1.96 15.61
CA GLU A 341 -22.09 1.33 16.26
C GLU A 341 -21.92 -0.20 16.40
N GLU A 342 -21.37 -0.85 15.37
CA GLU A 342 -21.01 -2.28 15.40
C GLU A 342 -19.97 -2.56 16.48
N LEU A 343 -18.96 -1.69 16.63
CA LEU A 343 -17.97 -1.78 17.69
C LEU A 343 -18.61 -1.61 19.09
N VAL A 344 -19.54 -0.67 19.26
CA VAL A 344 -20.30 -0.51 20.52
C VAL A 344 -21.06 -1.81 20.84
N ARG A 345 -21.71 -2.42 19.85
CA ARG A 345 -22.42 -3.71 20.03
C ARG A 345 -21.45 -4.84 20.39
N ALA A 346 -20.29 -4.90 19.75
CA ALA A 346 -19.26 -5.90 20.04
C ALA A 346 -18.75 -5.78 21.49
N PHE A 347 -18.52 -4.54 21.97
CA PHE A 347 -18.20 -4.31 23.37
C PHE A 347 -19.32 -4.73 24.32
N LYS A 348 -20.57 -4.38 24.03
CA LYS A 348 -21.73 -4.80 24.86
C LYS A 348 -21.87 -6.32 24.92
N ALA A 349 -21.63 -7.00 23.81
CA ALA A 349 -21.63 -8.46 23.69
C ALA A 349 -20.40 -9.11 24.33
N ARG A 350 -19.38 -8.30 24.70
CA ARG A 350 -18.08 -8.75 25.20
C ARG A 350 -17.39 -9.75 24.28
N ASN A 351 -17.56 -9.58 22.97
CA ASN A 351 -16.95 -10.46 21.97
C ASN A 351 -15.62 -9.85 21.53
N LEU A 352 -14.51 -10.39 22.04
CA LEU A 352 -13.17 -9.89 21.73
C LEU A 352 -12.87 -9.89 20.23
N ASP A 353 -13.22 -10.97 19.52
CA ASP A 353 -12.96 -11.09 18.09
C ASP A 353 -13.67 -10.00 17.28
N ALA A 354 -14.95 -9.78 17.57
CA ALA A 354 -15.74 -8.72 16.94
C ALA A 354 -15.26 -7.32 17.34
N ILE A 355 -14.79 -7.12 18.58
CA ILE A 355 -14.20 -5.85 19.01
C ILE A 355 -12.97 -5.54 18.16
N LEU A 356 -12.05 -6.50 18.03
CA LEU A 356 -10.82 -6.32 17.27
C LEU A 356 -11.10 -6.08 15.79
N HIS A 357 -12.01 -6.86 15.20
CA HIS A 357 -12.44 -6.71 13.82
C HIS A 357 -13.03 -5.32 13.53
N HIS A 358 -14.07 -4.92 14.28
CA HIS A 358 -14.73 -3.63 14.06
C HIS A 358 -13.84 -2.45 14.39
N SER A 359 -12.91 -2.60 15.34
CA SER A 359 -11.91 -1.57 15.62
C SER A 359 -10.96 -1.35 14.47
N ALA A 360 -10.43 -2.42 13.86
CA ALA A 360 -9.53 -2.31 12.72
C ALA A 360 -10.23 -1.73 11.49
N TRP A 361 -11.46 -2.17 11.20
CA TRP A 361 -12.26 -1.63 10.09
C TRP A 361 -12.67 -0.17 10.32
N LEU A 362 -13.09 0.20 11.53
CA LEU A 362 -13.31 1.60 11.88
C LEU A 362 -12.02 2.41 11.69
N GLY A 363 -10.87 1.84 12.07
CA GLY A 363 -9.57 2.46 11.91
C GLY A 363 -9.18 2.72 10.46
N HIS A 364 -9.57 1.84 9.54
CA HIS A 364 -9.41 2.05 8.11
C HIS A 364 -10.13 3.32 7.64
N TYR A 365 -11.44 3.41 7.86
CA TYR A 365 -12.26 4.54 7.38
C TYR A 365 -11.97 5.86 8.13
N VAL A 366 -11.67 5.79 9.43
CA VAL A 366 -11.17 6.98 10.15
C VAL A 366 -9.82 7.41 9.58
N GLY A 367 -8.97 6.46 9.18
CA GLY A 367 -7.83 6.69 8.31
C GLY A 367 -8.24 7.50 7.10
N ASP A 368 -8.99 6.95 6.14
CA ASP A 368 -9.39 7.62 4.87
C ASP A 368 -9.88 9.07 5.05
N CYS A 369 -10.66 9.32 6.11
CA CYS A 369 -11.16 10.64 6.46
C CYS A 369 -10.07 11.71 6.69
N HIS A 370 -8.87 11.28 7.05
CA HIS A 370 -7.70 12.15 7.25
C HIS A 370 -6.83 12.30 5.99
N VAL A 371 -7.18 11.67 4.84
CA VAL A 371 -6.62 12.04 3.52
C VAL A 371 -7.42 13.20 2.97
N PRO A 372 -6.83 14.39 2.81
CA PRO A 372 -7.53 15.49 2.14
C PRO A 372 -8.08 15.12 0.77
N LEU A 373 -7.33 14.33 -0.02
CA LEU A 373 -7.71 13.92 -1.37
C LEU A 373 -8.87 12.92 -1.44
N HIS A 374 -9.24 12.25 -0.34
CA HIS A 374 -10.44 11.40 -0.28
C HIS A 374 -11.73 12.21 -0.09
N THR A 375 -11.62 13.53 0.04
CA THR A 375 -12.75 14.40 0.35
C THR A 375 -13.25 15.25 -0.83
N THR A 376 -12.75 15.01 -2.06
CA THR A 376 -12.95 15.90 -3.22
C THR A 376 -13.10 15.18 -4.56
N LEU A 377 -13.91 15.77 -5.45
CA LEU A 377 -13.95 15.42 -6.86
C LEU A 377 -12.58 15.53 -7.55
N ASN A 378 -11.71 16.43 -7.08
CA ASN A 378 -10.35 16.64 -7.60
C ASN A 378 -9.30 15.75 -6.93
N HIS A 379 -9.69 14.55 -6.50
CA HIS A 379 -8.86 13.64 -5.71
C HIS A 379 -7.50 13.31 -6.34
N ASP A 380 -7.39 13.27 -7.67
CA ASP A 380 -6.14 12.99 -8.37
C ASP A 380 -5.54 14.25 -9.03
N GLY A 381 -6.09 15.43 -8.77
CA GLY A 381 -5.71 16.66 -9.45
C GLY A 381 -6.23 16.74 -10.89
N GLN A 382 -7.17 15.87 -11.28
CA GLN A 382 -7.69 15.78 -12.65
C GLN A 382 -8.41 17.05 -13.12
N LEU A 383 -9.02 17.83 -12.22
CA LEU A 383 -9.72 19.07 -12.54
C LEU A 383 -8.77 20.26 -12.63
N THR A 384 -7.58 20.17 -12.02
CA THR A 384 -6.57 21.24 -12.00
C THR A 384 -5.32 20.91 -12.84
N ARG A 385 -5.39 19.87 -13.68
CA ARG A 385 -4.29 19.39 -14.54
C ARG A 385 -3.07 18.91 -13.77
N GLN A 386 -3.33 18.32 -12.60
CA GLN A 386 -2.37 17.78 -11.67
C GLN A 386 -2.49 16.25 -11.51
N LYS A 387 -2.91 15.53 -12.56
CA LYS A 387 -3.12 14.08 -12.55
C LYS A 387 -1.97 13.30 -11.88
N GLY A 388 -2.29 12.23 -11.16
CA GLY A 388 -1.38 11.43 -10.36
C GLY A 388 -1.04 12.03 -9.00
N LEU A 389 -1.73 13.10 -8.57
CA LEU A 389 -1.45 13.72 -7.26
C LEU A 389 -1.84 12.80 -6.10
N HIS A 390 -2.88 11.99 -6.27
CA HIS A 390 -3.40 11.10 -5.24
C HIS A 390 -2.35 10.08 -4.82
N SER A 391 -1.99 9.22 -5.76
CA SER A 391 -0.97 8.19 -5.56
C SER A 391 0.34 8.80 -5.09
N TYR A 392 0.67 10.01 -5.54
CA TYR A 392 1.89 10.68 -5.19
C TYR A 392 1.93 11.21 -3.76
N PHE A 393 0.87 11.89 -3.32
CA PHE A 393 0.70 12.35 -1.95
C PHE A 393 0.72 11.16 -0.98
N GLU A 394 0.03 10.08 -1.36
CA GLU A 394 -0.08 8.92 -0.51
C GLU A 394 1.21 8.10 -0.48
N SER A 395 1.85 7.83 -1.62
CA SER A 395 3.01 6.93 -1.70
C SER A 395 4.31 7.58 -1.33
N MET A 396 4.52 8.86 -1.67
CA MET A 396 5.84 9.45 -1.52
C MET A 396 6.00 10.22 -0.23
N VAL A 397 5.01 11.00 0.19
CA VAL A 397 5.18 11.87 1.37
C VAL A 397 5.47 11.04 2.63
N LEU A 398 4.87 9.86 2.72
CA LEU A 398 5.08 8.95 3.85
C LEU A 398 6.49 8.35 3.92
N GLU A 399 7.18 8.19 2.78
CA GLU A 399 8.56 7.67 2.77
C GLU A 399 9.56 8.60 3.46
N PHE A 400 9.18 9.85 3.72
CA PHE A 400 10.01 10.86 4.38
C PHE A 400 9.61 11.08 5.85
N ILE A 401 8.64 10.34 6.38
CA ILE A 401 8.16 10.49 7.76
C ILE A 401 8.69 9.33 8.58
N GLU A 402 9.43 9.66 9.64
CA GLU A 402 9.86 8.69 10.63
C GLU A 402 8.73 8.41 11.63
N PRO A 403 8.52 7.16 12.08
CA PRO A 403 7.42 6.82 12.98
C PRO A 403 7.38 7.67 14.27
N GLN A 404 8.51 8.15 14.78
CA GLN A 404 8.60 8.93 16.02
C GLN A 404 8.11 10.38 15.85
N GLU A 405 8.03 10.87 14.61
CA GLU A 405 7.48 12.20 14.30
C GLU A 405 5.96 12.23 14.44
N ILE A 406 5.31 11.07 14.38
CA ILE A 406 3.87 10.93 14.53
C ILE A 406 3.55 10.79 16.01
N GLN A 407 3.02 11.87 16.57
CA GLN A 407 2.79 12.06 18.00
C GLN A 407 1.30 12.32 18.24
N PRO A 408 0.47 11.27 18.23
CA PRO A 408 -0.91 11.41 18.70
C PRO A 408 -0.92 11.81 20.18
N ILE A 409 -1.96 12.51 20.58
CA ILE A 409 -2.24 12.72 22.00
C ILE A 409 -3.16 11.61 22.50
N GLN A 410 -3.18 11.40 23.82
CA GLN A 410 -4.07 10.40 24.43
C GLN A 410 -5.53 10.65 24.03
N GLY A 411 -6.20 9.58 23.59
CA GLY A 411 -7.59 9.57 23.19
C GLY A 411 -8.51 10.03 24.32
N GLN A 412 -9.61 10.69 23.94
CA GLN A 412 -10.61 11.20 24.88
C GLN A 412 -12.00 10.78 24.44
N ARG A 413 -13.00 10.92 25.33
CA ARG A 413 -14.38 10.71 24.91
C ARG A 413 -14.78 11.72 23.85
N LEU A 414 -15.43 11.23 22.80
CA LEU A 414 -16.04 12.05 21.77
C LEU A 414 -17.07 12.97 22.42
N LYS A 415 -17.03 14.25 22.06
CA LYS A 415 -17.92 15.29 22.61
C LYS A 415 -19.24 15.41 21.84
N LYS A 416 -19.31 14.79 20.66
CA LYS A 416 -20.47 14.77 19.76
C LYS A 416 -20.65 13.35 19.21
N PRO A 417 -21.83 13.02 18.64
CA PRO A 417 -22.03 11.76 17.94
C PRO A 417 -20.95 11.52 16.88
N ILE A 418 -20.54 10.26 16.70
CA ILE A 418 -19.47 9.88 15.77
C ILE A 418 -19.72 10.38 14.35
N LEU A 419 -20.98 10.38 13.89
CA LEU A 419 -21.35 10.86 12.56
C LEU A 419 -21.01 12.34 12.38
N THR A 420 -21.40 13.19 13.34
CA THR A 420 -21.06 14.62 13.32
C THR A 420 -19.55 14.83 13.41
N MET A 421 -18.86 14.05 14.24
CA MET A 421 -17.40 14.08 14.30
C MET A 421 -16.77 13.73 12.95
N ALA A 422 -17.26 12.70 12.27
CA ALA A 422 -16.77 12.28 10.95
C ALA A 422 -16.95 13.38 9.90
N PHE A 423 -18.11 14.05 9.86
CA PHE A 423 -18.31 15.21 8.99
C PHE A 423 -17.36 16.37 9.32
N GLU A 424 -17.11 16.67 10.60
CA GLU A 424 -16.15 17.69 11.02
C GLU A 424 -14.71 17.34 10.58
N TRP A 425 -14.30 16.08 10.73
CA TRP A 425 -12.99 15.61 10.29
C TRP A 425 -12.83 15.71 8.77
N ILE A 426 -13.85 15.34 8.00
CA ILE A 426 -13.87 15.50 6.54
C ILE A 426 -13.73 16.97 6.15
N ARG A 427 -14.49 17.88 6.78
CA ARG A 427 -14.38 19.33 6.50
C ARG A 427 -12.98 19.85 6.80
N GLU A 428 -12.36 19.41 7.89
CA GLU A 428 -11.00 19.80 8.23
C GLU A 428 -9.98 19.28 7.22
N SER A 429 -10.08 18.02 6.80
CA SER A 429 -9.21 17.42 5.78
C SER A 429 -9.40 18.10 4.43
N HIS A 430 -10.65 18.34 4.02
CA HIS A 430 -10.96 19.03 2.78
C HIS A 430 -10.35 20.44 2.70
N GLY A 431 -10.37 21.18 3.82
CA GLY A 431 -9.77 22.52 3.91
C GLY A 431 -8.27 22.56 3.61
N LEU A 432 -7.58 21.42 3.58
CA LEU A 432 -6.16 21.32 3.25
C LEU A 432 -5.87 21.11 1.76
N ILE A 433 -6.87 20.77 0.94
CA ILE A 433 -6.69 20.51 -0.49
C ILE A 433 -6.03 21.69 -1.22
N PRO A 434 -6.43 22.97 -1.01
CA PRO A 434 -5.78 24.10 -1.68
C PRO A 434 -4.27 24.17 -1.42
N LYS A 435 -3.82 23.81 -0.22
CA LYS A 435 -2.38 23.80 0.13
C LYS A 435 -1.63 22.71 -0.63
N ILE A 436 -2.22 21.52 -0.77
CA ILE A 436 -1.62 20.40 -1.50
C ILE A 436 -1.54 20.73 -2.99
N LEU A 437 -2.63 21.26 -3.57
CA LEU A 437 -2.67 21.64 -4.97
C LEU A 437 -1.70 22.78 -5.29
N ALA A 438 -1.63 23.81 -4.44
CA ALA A 438 -0.70 24.93 -4.61
C ALA A 438 0.76 24.45 -4.55
N ALA A 439 1.12 23.63 -3.56
CA ALA A 439 2.47 23.10 -3.43
C ALA A 439 2.88 22.26 -4.65
N ASP A 440 1.99 21.43 -5.17
CA ASP A 440 2.28 20.68 -6.39
C ASP A 440 2.43 21.59 -7.62
N LEU A 441 1.62 22.65 -7.74
CA LEU A 441 1.71 23.57 -8.86
C LEU A 441 3.02 24.38 -8.85
N GLU A 442 3.40 24.89 -7.68
CA GLU A 442 4.62 25.69 -7.47
C GLU A 442 5.90 24.88 -7.73
N LEU A 443 5.90 23.60 -7.36
CA LEU A 443 7.06 22.72 -7.44
C LEU A 443 7.18 21.97 -8.76
N ARG A 444 6.31 22.25 -9.74
CA ARG A 444 6.45 21.75 -11.11
C ARG A 444 7.48 22.56 -11.87
N ARG A 445 8.54 21.90 -12.35
CA ARG A 445 9.68 22.53 -13.04
C ARG A 445 9.76 22.16 -14.52
N GLY A 446 10.39 23.03 -15.30
CA GLY A 446 10.77 22.81 -16.71
C GLY A 446 9.61 22.87 -17.72
N PRO A 447 9.91 22.76 -19.03
CA PRO A 447 8.92 22.84 -20.11
C PRO A 447 7.89 21.71 -20.08
N THR A 448 8.21 20.58 -19.44
CA THR A 448 7.32 19.43 -19.25
C THR A 448 6.47 19.50 -17.98
N ARG A 449 6.67 20.53 -17.12
CA ARG A 449 6.00 20.71 -15.81
C ARG A 449 5.98 19.43 -14.97
N ARG A 450 7.10 18.71 -14.91
CA ARG A 450 7.24 17.49 -14.08
C ARG A 450 7.29 17.87 -12.60
N ARG A 451 6.69 17.03 -11.75
CA ARG A 451 6.75 17.13 -10.29
C ARG A 451 8.18 17.03 -9.80
N ASP A 452 8.64 18.03 -9.05
CA ASP A 452 9.81 17.89 -8.20
C ASP A 452 9.45 17.08 -6.97
N LYS A 453 9.98 15.85 -6.94
CA LYS A 453 9.45 14.83 -6.08
C LYS A 453 9.83 15.05 -4.60
N GLN A 454 11.13 15.16 -4.37
CA GLN A 454 11.69 15.41 -3.04
C GLN A 454 11.22 16.75 -2.46
N ALA A 455 11.17 17.81 -3.28
CA ALA A 455 10.72 19.12 -2.79
C ALA A 455 9.26 19.08 -2.34
N PHE A 456 8.39 18.38 -3.07
CA PHE A 456 6.98 18.25 -2.67
C PHE A 456 6.84 17.42 -1.40
N ALA A 457 7.55 16.30 -1.29
CA ALA A 457 7.51 15.46 -0.10
C ALA A 457 7.98 16.23 1.14
N ALA A 458 9.11 16.94 1.05
CA ALA A 458 9.59 17.80 2.13
C ALA A 458 8.59 18.90 2.50
N ARG A 459 7.92 19.51 1.52
CA ARG A 459 6.92 20.56 1.75
C ARG A 459 5.64 20.04 2.40
N MET A 460 5.20 18.83 2.03
CA MET A 460 3.96 18.21 2.52
C MET A 460 4.15 17.40 3.80
N LYS A 461 5.38 17.02 4.15
CA LYS A 461 5.71 16.23 5.35
C LYS A 461 5.02 16.74 6.63
N PRO A 462 5.07 18.04 6.99
CA PRO A 462 4.40 18.53 8.20
C PRO A 462 2.88 18.34 8.18
N LEU A 463 2.25 18.50 7.00
CA LEU A 463 0.83 18.31 6.82
C LEU A 463 0.45 16.83 6.99
N ALA A 464 1.22 15.92 6.40
CA ALA A 464 0.99 14.49 6.52
C ALA A 464 1.19 14.00 7.97
N ILE A 465 2.21 14.48 8.69
CA ILE A 465 2.41 14.20 10.13
C ILE A 465 1.21 14.65 10.96
N ASP A 466 0.70 15.87 10.72
CA ASP A 466 -0.48 16.38 11.43
C ASP A 466 -1.73 15.51 11.15
N ARG A 467 -1.94 15.08 9.89
CA ARG A 467 -3.05 14.20 9.53
C ARG A 467 -2.96 12.83 10.20
N LEU A 468 -1.79 12.18 10.18
CA LEU A 468 -1.58 10.88 10.82
C LEU A 468 -1.76 10.97 12.34
N SER A 469 -1.19 12.00 12.97
CA SER A 469 -1.27 12.20 14.42
C SER A 469 -2.72 12.47 14.87
N LYS A 470 -3.47 13.28 14.11
CA LYS A 470 -4.91 13.51 14.36
C LYS A 470 -5.76 12.27 14.09
N GLY A 471 -5.49 11.56 13.00
CA GLY A 471 -6.17 10.31 12.67
C GLY A 471 -6.05 9.30 13.81
N ALA A 472 -4.83 9.06 14.29
CA ALA A 472 -4.56 8.16 15.39
C ALA A 472 -5.22 8.62 16.71
N THR A 473 -5.13 9.91 17.04
CA THR A 473 -5.80 10.49 18.23
C THR A 473 -7.32 10.29 18.18
N ARG A 474 -7.94 10.54 17.02
CA ARG A 474 -9.40 10.46 16.82
C ARG A 474 -9.89 9.03 16.79
N LEU A 475 -9.10 8.13 16.23
CA LEU A 475 -9.38 6.70 16.26
C LEU A 475 -9.32 6.16 17.69
N ALA A 476 -8.27 6.49 18.46
CA ALA A 476 -8.17 6.14 19.87
C ALA A 476 -9.37 6.69 20.67
N SER A 477 -9.78 7.93 20.37
CA SER A 477 -10.96 8.57 20.96
C SER A 477 -12.26 7.85 20.59
N ALA A 478 -12.39 7.37 19.35
CA ALA A 478 -13.55 6.59 18.90
C ALA A 478 -13.61 5.23 19.60
N TRP A 479 -12.53 4.45 19.62
CA TRP A 479 -12.47 3.18 20.34
C TRP A 479 -12.79 3.34 21.83
N TYR A 480 -12.16 4.32 22.48
CA TYR A 480 -12.41 4.63 23.90
C TYR A 480 -13.87 5.02 24.16
N SER A 481 -14.46 5.81 23.26
CA SER A 481 -15.86 6.21 23.38
C SER A 481 -16.81 5.03 23.17
N ALA A 482 -16.51 4.13 22.22
CA ALA A 482 -17.34 2.96 21.98
C ALA A 482 -17.37 2.03 23.19
N TRP A 483 -16.21 1.75 23.79
CA TRP A 483 -16.09 1.01 25.05
C TRP A 483 -16.82 1.71 26.21
N PHE A 484 -16.68 3.03 26.32
CA PHE A 484 -17.37 3.82 27.33
C PHE A 484 -18.90 3.74 27.19
N VAL A 485 -19.42 3.93 25.97
CA VAL A 485 -20.85 3.86 25.65
C VAL A 485 -21.40 2.44 25.88
N ALA A 486 -20.58 1.41 25.71
CA ALA A 486 -20.93 0.03 26.03
C ALA A 486 -20.99 -0.27 27.53
N GLY A 487 -20.71 0.71 28.40
CA GLY A 487 -20.75 0.55 29.86
C GLY A 487 -19.43 0.07 30.47
N ARG A 488 -18.31 0.27 29.78
CA ARG A 488 -16.96 -0.12 30.23
C ARG A 488 -16.85 -1.60 30.61
N PRO A 489 -17.30 -2.52 29.74
CA PRO A 489 -17.27 -3.95 30.05
C PRO A 489 -15.82 -4.43 30.20
N GLN A 490 -15.59 -5.32 31.17
CA GLN A 490 -14.39 -6.16 31.19
C GLN A 490 -14.56 -7.25 30.13
N ILE A 491 -13.48 -7.48 29.36
CA ILE A 491 -13.44 -8.46 28.27
C ILE A 491 -12.48 -9.57 28.70
N ASP A 492 -12.95 -10.82 28.64
CA ASP A 492 -12.14 -12.00 28.91
C ASP A 492 -11.52 -12.48 27.59
N GLU A 493 -10.23 -12.83 27.60
CA GLU A 493 -9.51 -13.37 26.44
C GLU A 493 -10.14 -14.67 25.91
N ASN A 494 -10.86 -15.41 26.78
CA ASN A 494 -11.57 -16.64 26.43
C ASN A 494 -13.03 -16.42 25.98
N SER A 495 -13.47 -15.17 25.80
CA SER A 495 -14.83 -14.84 25.37
C SER A 495 -15.08 -15.14 23.88
N GLN A 496 -15.01 -16.41 23.49
CA GLN A 496 -15.53 -16.84 22.19
C GLN A 496 -17.04 -17.14 22.25
N SER A 497 -17.74 -16.56 21.28
CA SER A 497 -19.10 -16.89 20.83
C SER A 497 -20.16 -17.08 21.92
N ARG A 498 -20.85 -15.99 22.27
CA ARG A 498 -22.29 -16.07 22.51
C ARG A 498 -22.98 -15.21 21.47
N ASP A 499 -23.66 -15.87 20.52
CA ASP A 499 -24.59 -15.33 19.54
C ASP A 499 -24.22 -13.94 18.99
N TYR A 500 -23.02 -13.82 18.40
CA TYR A 500 -22.71 -12.67 17.55
C TYR A 500 -23.18 -13.01 16.13
N GLN A 501 -24.37 -12.54 15.75
CA GLN A 501 -24.78 -12.58 14.35
C GLN A 501 -24.04 -11.50 13.59
N ASP A 502 -23.02 -11.92 12.84
CA ASP A 502 -22.34 -11.08 11.87
C ASP A 502 -23.28 -10.82 10.69
N PHE A 503 -23.52 -9.56 10.36
CA PHE A 503 -24.33 -9.23 9.18
C PHE A 503 -23.42 -9.30 7.95
N SER A 504 -23.27 -10.51 7.40
CA SER A 504 -22.64 -10.70 6.09
C SER A 504 -23.43 -9.94 5.01
N PRO A 505 -22.76 -9.25 4.06
CA PRO A 505 -23.44 -8.55 2.97
C PRO A 505 -23.99 -9.59 1.98
N THR A 506 -25.25 -9.98 2.15
CA THR A 506 -26.00 -10.54 1.02
C THR A 506 -26.49 -9.37 0.16
N THR A 507 -26.55 -9.60 -1.14
CA THR A 507 -26.75 -8.63 -2.22
C THR A 507 -28.14 -7.96 -2.25
N ALA A 508 -28.83 -7.84 -1.12
CA ALA A 508 -30.12 -7.17 -1.01
C ALA A 508 -30.42 -6.84 0.46
N ASP A 509 -29.80 -5.79 0.99
CA ASP A 509 -30.37 -5.09 2.15
C ASP A 509 -30.00 -3.61 2.05
N SER A 510 -30.99 -2.82 1.67
CA SER A 510 -31.01 -1.38 1.88
C SER A 510 -30.65 -1.05 3.33
N MET A 511 -29.93 0.05 3.54
CA MET A 511 -29.65 0.61 4.86
C MET A 511 -30.93 0.57 5.74
N PRO A 512 -30.85 0.08 6.98
CA PRO A 512 -32.04 -0.28 7.77
C PRO A 512 -32.95 0.93 8.07
N ASP A 513 -34.25 0.66 8.06
CA ASP A 513 -35.36 1.58 8.37
C ASP A 513 -35.34 1.99 9.87
N PRO A 514 -35.71 3.23 10.23
CA PRO A 514 -35.48 3.79 11.54
C PRO A 514 -36.72 3.64 12.44
N GLU A 515 -36.80 2.60 13.29
CA GLU A 515 -37.76 2.62 14.41
C GLU A 515 -37.40 1.59 15.49
N SER A 516 -36.68 2.03 16.53
CA SER A 516 -36.82 1.47 17.89
C SER A 516 -36.21 2.40 18.94
N VAL A 517 -36.82 3.57 19.16
CA VAL A 517 -36.71 4.27 20.44
C VAL A 517 -38.12 4.33 21.04
N SER A 518 -38.52 3.22 21.67
CA SER A 518 -39.72 3.19 22.49
C SER A 518 -39.45 3.98 23.77
N SER A 519 -40.11 5.14 23.85
CA SER A 519 -40.25 5.98 25.03
C SER A 519 -40.96 5.24 26.16
N THR A 520 -40.33 5.14 27.33
CA THR A 520 -41.02 4.87 28.57
C THR A 520 -41.65 6.16 29.08
N HIS A 521 -42.93 6.38 28.74
CA HIS A 521 -43.80 7.18 29.59
C HIS A 521 -45.14 6.48 29.83
N SER A 522 -45.31 6.14 31.10
CA SER A 522 -46.53 5.74 31.78
C SER A 522 -47.75 6.57 31.39
N ARG A 523 -48.87 5.90 31.09
CA ARG A 523 -50.20 6.31 31.56
C ARG A 523 -51.22 5.17 31.52
N GLN A 524 -52.03 5.17 32.56
CA GLN A 524 -53.00 4.16 32.96
C GLN A 524 -54.29 4.15 32.11
N HIS A 525 -54.96 3.00 32.18
CA HIS A 525 -56.42 2.78 32.32
C HIS A 525 -57.35 2.55 31.11
N SER A 526 -58.15 1.48 31.34
CA SER A 526 -59.47 1.07 30.79
C SER A 526 -59.47 0.52 29.37
N SER A 527 -59.71 -0.77 29.12
CA SER A 527 -60.82 -1.70 29.43
C SER A 527 -62.05 -1.56 28.52
N LYS A 528 -62.53 -2.74 28.06
CA LYS A 528 -63.69 -3.04 27.19
C LYS A 528 -63.37 -2.87 25.69
N GLY A 529 -63.68 -3.78 24.79
CA GLY A 529 -64.43 -5.03 24.81
C GLY A 529 -64.69 -5.37 23.33
N SER A 530 -64.53 -6.64 22.95
CA SER A 530 -65.06 -7.24 21.70
C SER A 530 -66.60 -7.02 21.63
N PRO A 531 -67.35 -7.29 20.52
CA PRO A 531 -67.00 -8.25 19.47
C PRO A 531 -67.57 -8.00 18.02
N THR A 532 -67.09 -8.85 17.10
CA THR A 532 -67.81 -9.58 16.01
C THR A 532 -68.52 -8.90 14.83
N GLU A 533 -68.50 -9.68 13.73
CA GLU A 533 -69.36 -9.67 12.52
C GLU A 533 -69.09 -8.57 11.48
N GLY A 534 -69.12 -8.82 10.16
CA GLY A 534 -69.45 -10.02 9.40
C GLY A 534 -69.32 -9.71 7.89
N THR A 535 -69.09 -10.78 7.13
CA THR A 535 -69.56 -11.06 5.75
C THR A 535 -69.85 -9.90 4.78
N GLY A 536 -69.25 -9.93 3.59
CA GLY A 536 -69.74 -9.12 2.46
C GLY A 536 -69.00 -9.31 1.15
N GLN A 537 -69.45 -10.29 0.37
CA GLN A 537 -69.02 -10.67 -0.98
C GLN A 537 -69.26 -9.59 -2.07
N LYS A 538 -68.58 -9.77 -3.22
CA LYS A 538 -68.92 -9.33 -4.60
C LYS A 538 -68.65 -7.84 -4.90
N THR A 539 -68.10 -7.42 -6.05
CA THR A 539 -68.06 -7.95 -7.43
C THR A 539 -67.07 -7.10 -8.25
N SER A 540 -66.31 -7.72 -9.15
CA SER A 540 -65.73 -7.15 -10.39
C SER A 540 -66.85 -6.59 -11.32
N PRO A 541 -66.62 -5.87 -12.45
CA PRO A 541 -65.42 -5.93 -13.31
C PRO A 541 -65.03 -4.65 -14.10
N LEU A 542 -63.93 -4.76 -14.89
CA LEU A 542 -63.65 -4.16 -16.23
C LEU A 542 -63.71 -2.62 -16.33
N GLU A 543 -62.89 -1.83 -17.00
CA GLU A 543 -61.88 -1.84 -18.08
C GLU A 543 -61.04 -0.57 -17.77
N SER A 544 -59.74 -0.43 -18.05
CA SER A 544 -59.05 -0.43 -19.34
C SER A 544 -57.55 -0.25 -19.09
#